data_AF-A0A378JUB0-F1
#
_entry.id   AF-A0A378JUB0-F1
#
_cell.length_a   1.000
_cell.length_b   1.000
_cell.length_c   1.000
_cell.angle_alpha   90.00
_cell.angle_beta   90.00
_cell.angle_gamma   90.00
#
_symmetry.space_group_name_H-M   'P 1'
#
loop_
_entity.id
_entity.type
_entity.pdbx_description
1 polymer ?
#
loop_
_entity_poly.entity_id
_entity_poly.type
_entity_poly.pdbx_seq_one_letter_code
_entity_poly.pdbx_strand_id
1 'polypeptide(L)'
;MPDEVARKRLESELDKLNLNIPSSVFQYEMNRERAVEFLQNNSSVPFIVRNSSINGYFVFDIPSEDRQSFKHSLVLPPKSDEDEFKLCNYFKTTITEACSLKDYFELVWDPLHKIIRAPGRLIWQQFKLLNQQNQVRTIAVMSIQSLDNEKIALTSEEVQSYAKSKPGLQYSGDGHTGFAMAVALRSPFLVLRSKDNREAANKILKNHIGDNGLIVITGHGNQAGYGVSGNYISLQSQEDIISINPKINRSPHEIASSAMESGLKMGNSVTILLCICYGAFSRQGKAASFAYRLVREFAKRGVSTTILATDQLFNRFGLNAIVDNKITFDEGTGMAAKDVHVITAKVHRPELHPVINVFKPNETIQLSSNGIDFLNPNLSQPMTLSDTRRQRDERMLEHQSSQKQVEEHFLSRHSVPGHSIEAKGLRKGNTTPIREQSPQEKRFNQHLQLLLNKGVNLKCRRDRINPLQQQDAFHALNDAYGAVLNLHHALKTEGDEYFSHPTIETYRTFKKNCDRQIIDARKILDKHRGWSEFLINLVIGIISVGLGLIVKGGINLALNHSFFYVHSTDSSKKLDEIEALIDKAKP
;
A
#
# COMPACT_ATOMS: atom_id res chain seq x y z
N MET A 1 -30.14 31.15 -27.95
CA MET A 1 -28.72 31.54 -27.83
C MET A 1 -28.60 32.77 -26.95
N PRO A 2 -27.50 32.96 -26.20
CA PRO A 2 -27.21 34.23 -25.55
C PRO A 2 -27.14 35.36 -26.59
N ASP A 3 -27.64 36.54 -26.23
CA ASP A 3 -27.58 37.71 -27.09
C ASP A 3 -26.16 38.29 -27.17
N GLU A 4 -25.94 39.22 -28.11
CA GLU A 4 -24.65 39.87 -28.33
C GLU A 4 -24.19 40.68 -27.09
N VAL A 5 -25.15 41.21 -26.32
CA VAL A 5 -24.88 41.98 -25.10
C VAL A 5 -24.24 41.08 -24.04
N ALA A 6 -24.78 39.87 -23.84
CA ALA A 6 -24.23 38.88 -22.92
C ALA A 6 -22.83 38.40 -23.35
N ARG A 7 -22.57 38.28 -24.67
CA ARG A 7 -21.24 37.92 -25.20
C ARG A 7 -20.20 38.98 -24.83
N LYS A 8 -20.47 40.24 -25.19
CA LYS A 8 -19.60 41.38 -24.88
C LYS A 8 -19.39 41.57 -23.39
N ARG A 9 -20.44 41.36 -22.58
CA ARG A 9 -20.33 41.40 -21.11
C ARG A 9 -19.41 40.28 -20.60
N LEU A 10 -19.51 39.06 -21.12
CA LEU A 10 -18.67 37.93 -20.71
C LEU A 10 -17.18 38.18 -21.05
N GLU A 11 -16.90 38.66 -22.26
CA GLU A 11 -15.54 39.05 -22.67
C GLU A 11 -14.97 40.11 -21.72
N SER A 12 -15.74 41.17 -21.46
CA SER A 12 -15.33 42.24 -20.54
C SER A 12 -15.07 41.77 -19.12
N GLU A 13 -15.89 40.86 -18.58
CA GLU A 13 -15.67 40.29 -17.24
C GLU A 13 -14.40 39.43 -17.20
N LEU A 14 -14.10 38.64 -18.24
CA LEU A 14 -12.86 37.86 -18.31
C LEU A 14 -11.62 38.75 -18.45
N ASP A 15 -11.72 39.87 -19.16
CA ASP A 15 -10.64 40.85 -19.27
C ASP A 15 -10.34 41.54 -17.92
N LYS A 16 -11.37 41.87 -17.14
CA LYS A 16 -11.22 42.46 -15.79
C LYS A 16 -10.44 41.56 -14.83
N LEU A 17 -10.44 40.25 -15.05
CA LEU A 17 -9.69 39.29 -14.25
C LEU A 17 -8.17 39.30 -14.57
N ASN A 18 -7.71 40.13 -15.51
CA ASN A 18 -6.30 40.28 -15.91
C ASN A 18 -5.64 38.95 -16.32
N LEU A 19 -6.42 38.06 -16.93
CA LEU A 19 -5.96 36.70 -17.28
C LEU A 19 -5.06 36.68 -18.52
N ASN A 20 -5.04 37.74 -19.33
CA ASN A 20 -4.37 37.79 -20.64
C ASN A 20 -4.85 36.66 -21.58
N ILE A 21 -6.16 36.47 -21.67
CA ILE A 21 -6.80 35.44 -22.50
C ILE A 21 -6.66 35.81 -23.99
N PRO A 22 -6.18 34.91 -24.86
CA PRO A 22 -6.12 35.21 -26.28
C PRO A 22 -7.53 35.25 -26.88
N SER A 23 -7.76 36.15 -27.84
CA SER A 23 -9.07 36.29 -28.51
C SER A 23 -9.55 35.00 -29.18
N SER A 24 -8.64 34.09 -29.53
CA SER A 24 -8.94 32.76 -30.05
C SER A 24 -9.76 31.88 -29.09
N VAL A 25 -9.86 32.24 -27.81
CA VAL A 25 -10.75 31.57 -26.85
C VAL A 25 -12.23 31.78 -27.19
N PHE A 26 -12.61 32.91 -27.78
CA PHE A 26 -14.00 33.25 -28.04
C PHE A 26 -14.48 32.70 -29.39
N GLN A 27 -15.10 31.52 -29.38
CA GLN A 27 -15.55 30.79 -30.57
C GLN A 27 -17.06 30.49 -30.51
N TYR A 28 -17.89 31.54 -30.44
CA TYR A 28 -19.33 31.43 -30.18
C TYR A 28 -20.10 30.53 -31.15
N GLU A 29 -19.65 30.42 -32.39
CA GLU A 29 -20.34 29.65 -33.44
C GLU A 29 -19.83 28.20 -33.55
N MET A 30 -18.82 27.79 -32.77
CA MET A 30 -18.37 26.41 -32.74
C MET A 30 -19.37 25.52 -32.01
N ASN A 31 -19.58 24.31 -32.54
CA ASN A 31 -20.24 23.24 -31.80
C ASN A 31 -19.21 22.52 -30.90
N ARG A 32 -19.69 21.59 -30.06
CA ARG A 32 -18.84 20.86 -29.11
C ARG A 32 -17.70 20.08 -29.79
N GLU A 33 -17.98 19.41 -30.90
CA GLU A 33 -17.01 18.57 -31.62
C GLU A 33 -15.88 19.42 -32.21
N ARG A 34 -16.23 20.52 -32.89
CA ARG A 34 -15.27 21.46 -33.46
C ARG A 34 -14.44 22.17 -32.39
N ALA A 35 -15.04 22.50 -31.24
CA ALA A 35 -14.31 23.08 -30.13
C ALA A 35 -13.26 22.11 -29.55
N VAL A 36 -13.60 20.83 -29.43
CA VAL A 36 -12.67 19.78 -29.00
C VAL A 36 -11.51 19.64 -29.98
N GLU A 37 -11.82 19.48 -31.28
CA GLU A 37 -10.81 19.37 -32.33
C GLU A 37 -9.89 20.60 -32.39
N PHE A 38 -10.48 21.80 -32.33
CA PHE A 38 -9.73 23.05 -32.31
C PHE A 38 -8.79 23.10 -31.12
N LEU A 39 -9.29 22.77 -29.91
CA LEU A 39 -8.46 22.74 -28.72
C LEU A 39 -7.32 21.74 -28.96
N GLN A 40 -7.57 20.49 -29.32
CA GLN A 40 -6.51 19.49 -29.57
C GLN A 40 -5.38 20.00 -30.48
N ASN A 41 -5.73 20.72 -31.55
CA ASN A 41 -4.78 21.24 -32.53
C ASN A 41 -4.08 22.55 -32.13
N ASN A 42 -4.54 23.24 -31.08
CA ASN A 42 -4.02 24.54 -30.65
C ASN A 42 -3.61 24.54 -29.18
N SER A 43 -2.40 24.05 -28.87
CA SER A 43 -1.86 23.93 -27.49
C SER A 43 -1.73 25.23 -26.70
N SER A 44 -1.61 26.36 -27.39
CA SER A 44 -1.56 27.70 -26.78
C SER A 44 -2.92 28.20 -26.28
N VAL A 45 -4.03 27.55 -26.67
CA VAL A 45 -5.39 27.98 -26.30
C VAL A 45 -5.84 27.21 -25.05
N PRO A 46 -6.01 27.86 -23.90
CA PRO A 46 -6.21 27.16 -22.63
C PRO A 46 -7.63 26.62 -22.46
N PHE A 47 -8.62 27.20 -23.12
CA PHE A 47 -10.01 26.77 -23.17
C PHE A 47 -10.75 27.49 -24.30
N ILE A 48 -11.97 27.08 -24.63
CA ILE A 48 -12.87 27.79 -25.54
C ILE A 48 -14.12 28.25 -24.79
N VAL A 49 -14.61 29.44 -25.13
CA VAL A 49 -15.96 29.91 -24.84
C VAL A 49 -16.79 29.81 -26.11
N ARG A 50 -17.93 29.12 -26.03
CA ARG A 50 -18.89 29.05 -27.14
C ARG A 50 -20.34 29.15 -26.68
N ASN A 51 -21.27 29.30 -27.62
CA ASN A 51 -22.70 29.20 -27.30
C ASN A 51 -23.05 27.77 -26.86
N SER A 52 -23.91 27.66 -25.83
CA SER A 52 -24.52 26.40 -25.46
C SER A 52 -25.68 26.06 -26.40
N SER A 53 -25.93 24.76 -26.58
CA SER A 53 -27.20 24.29 -27.15
C SER A 53 -28.37 24.52 -26.19
N ILE A 54 -28.10 24.76 -24.90
CA ILE A 54 -29.09 25.17 -23.91
C ILE A 54 -29.27 26.68 -24.03
N ASN A 55 -30.50 27.10 -24.34
CA ASN A 55 -30.82 28.51 -24.55
C ASN A 55 -30.47 29.37 -23.33
N GLY A 56 -29.76 30.47 -23.59
CA GLY A 56 -29.36 31.43 -22.56
C GLY A 56 -28.03 31.12 -21.86
N TYR A 57 -27.34 30.03 -22.22
CA TYR A 57 -26.06 29.67 -21.60
C TYR A 57 -24.89 29.76 -22.59
N PHE A 58 -23.70 30.00 -22.04
CA PHE A 58 -22.42 29.71 -22.70
C PHE A 58 -21.86 28.36 -22.22
N VAL A 59 -20.83 27.87 -22.90
CA VAL A 59 -20.03 26.71 -22.47
C VAL A 59 -18.57 27.08 -22.46
N PHE A 60 -17.88 26.71 -21.38
CA PHE A 60 -16.43 26.61 -21.35
C PHE A 60 -16.00 25.18 -21.66
N ASP A 61 -15.33 24.99 -22.78
CA ASP A 61 -14.66 23.74 -23.13
C ASP A 61 -13.21 23.82 -22.65
N ILE A 62 -12.89 23.05 -21.62
CA ILE A 62 -11.61 23.10 -20.92
C ILE A 62 -10.90 21.75 -21.15
N PRO A 63 -9.77 21.72 -21.86
CA PRO A 63 -8.98 20.51 -22.01
C PRO A 63 -8.38 20.09 -20.67
N SER A 64 -8.24 18.78 -20.48
CA SER A 64 -7.33 18.20 -19.49
C SER A 64 -5.87 18.51 -19.86
N GLU A 65 -4.94 18.28 -18.94
CA GLU A 65 -3.52 18.57 -19.14
C GLU A 65 -2.91 17.80 -20.31
N ASP A 66 -3.32 16.54 -20.53
CA ASP A 66 -2.94 15.72 -21.71
C ASP A 66 -3.78 16.02 -22.96
N ARG A 67 -4.81 16.88 -22.81
CA ARG A 67 -5.79 17.30 -23.82
C ARG A 67 -6.49 16.12 -24.50
N GLN A 68 -6.54 14.96 -23.85
CA GLN A 68 -7.26 13.76 -24.29
C GLN A 68 -8.71 13.78 -23.83
N SER A 69 -9.00 14.47 -22.73
CA SER A 69 -10.35 14.65 -22.21
C SER A 69 -10.72 16.13 -22.05
N PHE A 70 -12.01 16.43 -22.09
CA PHE A 70 -12.53 17.80 -22.07
C PHE A 70 -13.65 17.92 -21.04
N LYS A 71 -13.55 18.95 -20.20
CA LYS A 71 -14.63 19.37 -19.30
C LYS A 71 -15.46 20.43 -20.02
N HIS A 72 -16.79 20.28 -19.99
CA HIS A 72 -17.72 21.23 -20.56
C HIS A 72 -18.53 21.84 -19.41
N SER A 73 -18.25 23.09 -19.06
CA SER A 73 -18.93 23.78 -17.94
C SER A 73 -19.91 24.80 -18.51
N LEU A 74 -21.16 24.76 -18.08
CA LEU A 74 -22.12 25.79 -18.48
C LEU A 74 -21.77 27.10 -17.76
N VAL A 75 -22.00 28.22 -18.43
CA VAL A 75 -21.88 29.55 -17.84
C VAL A 75 -23.20 30.29 -18.06
N LEU A 76 -23.84 30.64 -16.96
CA LEU A 76 -25.09 31.37 -16.90
C LEU A 76 -24.78 32.88 -16.86
N PRO A 77 -25.30 33.67 -17.82
CA PRO A 77 -25.25 35.13 -17.74
C PRO A 77 -25.97 35.65 -16.48
N PRO A 78 -25.45 36.70 -15.84
CA PRO A 78 -26.12 37.35 -14.74
C PRO A 78 -27.52 37.85 -15.14
N LYS A 79 -28.47 37.79 -14.21
CA LYS A 79 -29.77 38.46 -14.34
C LYS A 79 -29.63 39.97 -14.21
N SER A 80 -30.72 40.72 -14.45
CA SER A 80 -30.73 42.19 -14.36
C SER A 80 -30.35 42.74 -12.98
N ASP A 81 -30.52 41.93 -11.93
CA ASP A 81 -30.23 42.23 -10.53
C ASP A 81 -28.96 41.55 -10.01
N GLU A 82 -28.22 40.84 -10.88
CA GLU A 82 -26.96 40.17 -10.53
C GLU A 82 -25.78 40.78 -11.32
N ASP A 83 -24.61 40.81 -10.69
CA ASP A 83 -23.42 41.38 -11.31
C ASP A 83 -22.52 40.33 -11.97
N GLU A 84 -22.63 39.06 -11.56
CA GLU A 84 -21.64 38.03 -11.90
C GLU A 84 -22.19 36.89 -12.75
N PHE A 85 -21.38 36.43 -13.71
CA PHE A 85 -21.59 35.16 -14.37
C PHE A 85 -21.42 34.01 -13.38
N LYS A 86 -22.24 32.96 -13.52
CA LYS A 86 -22.16 31.77 -12.68
C LYS A 86 -21.79 30.55 -13.51
N LEU A 87 -20.88 29.71 -13.00
CA LEU A 87 -20.68 28.38 -13.56
C LEU A 87 -21.79 27.46 -13.07
N CYS A 88 -22.30 26.62 -13.97
CA CYS A 88 -23.31 25.62 -13.64
C CYS A 88 -22.86 24.21 -14.06
N ASN A 89 -23.27 23.23 -13.26
CA ASN A 89 -23.15 21.82 -13.60
C ASN A 89 -24.46 21.35 -14.25
N TYR A 90 -24.36 20.57 -15.32
CA TYR A 90 -25.50 19.92 -15.96
C TYR A 90 -25.42 18.41 -15.75
N PHE A 91 -26.33 17.86 -14.95
CA PHE A 91 -26.37 16.43 -14.67
C PHE A 91 -27.81 15.92 -14.65
N LYS A 92 -28.08 14.85 -15.42
CA LYS A 92 -29.42 14.23 -15.52
C LYS A 92 -30.54 15.26 -15.71
N THR A 93 -30.37 16.21 -16.64
CA THR A 93 -31.31 17.29 -16.95
C THR A 93 -31.48 18.39 -15.89
N THR A 94 -30.82 18.28 -14.74
CA THR A 94 -30.79 19.33 -13.72
C THR A 94 -29.57 20.23 -13.94
N ILE A 95 -29.79 21.55 -13.93
CA ILE A 95 -28.75 22.57 -13.87
C ILE A 95 -28.60 23.00 -12.41
N THR A 96 -27.39 22.93 -11.86
CA THR A 96 -27.08 23.44 -10.52
C THR A 96 -25.97 24.47 -10.60
N GLU A 97 -26.16 25.61 -9.94
CA GLU A 97 -25.12 26.62 -9.78
C GLU A 97 -23.94 26.03 -8.97
N ALA A 98 -22.71 26.27 -9.43
CA ALA A 98 -21.50 25.75 -8.83
C ALA A 98 -20.72 26.83 -8.07
N CYS A 99 -20.38 27.93 -8.74
CA CYS A 99 -19.63 29.07 -8.20
C CYS A 99 -19.70 30.26 -9.16
N SER A 100 -19.26 31.45 -8.74
CA SER A 100 -19.10 32.58 -9.65
C SER A 100 -17.94 32.36 -10.63
N LEU A 101 -17.97 33.07 -11.75
CA LEU A 101 -16.93 33.05 -12.77
C LEU A 101 -15.59 33.55 -12.21
N LYS A 102 -15.64 34.60 -11.40
CA LYS A 102 -14.48 35.20 -10.74
C LYS A 102 -13.83 34.19 -9.79
N ASP A 103 -14.60 33.63 -8.85
CA ASP A 103 -14.11 32.62 -7.91
C ASP A 103 -13.50 31.43 -8.65
N TYR A 104 -14.11 31.02 -9.77
CA TYR A 104 -13.59 29.94 -10.59
C TYR A 104 -12.20 30.25 -11.12
N PHE A 105 -11.97 31.40 -11.77
CA PHE A 105 -10.67 31.72 -12.37
C PHE A 105 -9.61 32.14 -11.35
N GLU A 106 -9.97 32.85 -10.28
CA GLU A 106 -9.06 33.11 -9.16
C GLU A 106 -8.54 31.80 -8.57
N LEU A 107 -9.40 30.78 -8.54
CA LEU A 107 -9.00 29.44 -8.17
C LEU A 107 -8.17 28.80 -9.28
N VAL A 108 -8.69 28.64 -10.50
CA VAL A 108 -8.11 27.72 -11.49
C VAL A 108 -7.03 28.27 -12.39
N TRP A 109 -6.86 29.58 -12.51
CA TRP A 109 -5.92 30.15 -13.46
C TRP A 109 -4.47 30.05 -12.97
N ASP A 110 -3.58 29.55 -13.83
CA ASP A 110 -2.14 29.68 -13.64
C ASP A 110 -1.65 30.94 -14.37
N PRO A 111 -1.35 32.05 -13.67
CA PRO A 111 -0.93 33.28 -14.34
C PRO A 111 0.43 33.16 -15.03
N LEU A 112 1.31 32.27 -14.56
CA LEU A 112 2.64 32.09 -15.12
C LEU A 112 2.58 31.33 -16.44
N HIS A 113 1.76 30.28 -16.49
CA HIS A 113 1.66 29.38 -17.65
C HIS A 113 0.47 29.69 -18.56
N LYS A 114 -0.44 30.58 -18.15
CA LYS A 114 -1.67 30.95 -18.86
C LYS A 114 -2.56 29.74 -19.19
N ILE A 115 -2.70 28.81 -18.23
CA ILE A 115 -3.51 27.60 -18.36
C ILE A 115 -4.51 27.48 -17.21
N ILE A 116 -5.60 26.75 -17.44
CA ILE A 116 -6.52 26.34 -16.37
C ILE A 116 -5.93 25.11 -15.66
N ARG A 117 -5.59 25.25 -14.38
CA ARG A 117 -5.21 24.14 -13.50
C ARG A 117 -6.44 23.26 -13.25
N ALA A 118 -6.25 21.94 -13.20
CA ALA A 118 -7.30 21.04 -12.78
C ALA A 118 -7.78 21.43 -11.36
N PRO A 119 -9.09 21.55 -11.10
CA PRO A 119 -9.63 21.94 -9.78
C PRO A 119 -9.06 21.12 -8.60
N GLY A 120 -8.75 19.85 -8.84
CA GLY A 120 -8.08 18.99 -7.87
C GLY A 120 -6.72 19.52 -7.40
N ARG A 121 -5.94 20.15 -8.29
CA ARG A 121 -4.63 20.73 -7.96
C ARG A 121 -4.74 21.90 -6.98
N LEU A 122 -5.87 22.61 -6.96
CA LEU A 122 -6.07 23.77 -6.09
C LEU A 122 -6.61 23.37 -4.74
N ILE A 123 -7.57 22.44 -4.73
CA ILE A 123 -7.96 21.74 -3.51
C ILE A 123 -6.71 21.15 -2.85
N TRP A 124 -5.79 20.59 -3.65
CA TRP A 124 -4.51 20.10 -3.16
C TRP A 124 -3.60 21.20 -2.60
N GLN A 125 -3.40 22.30 -3.32
CA GLN A 125 -2.56 23.40 -2.85
C GLN A 125 -3.11 24.03 -1.56
N GLN A 126 -4.42 24.27 -1.48
CA GLN A 126 -5.10 24.72 -0.27
C GLN A 126 -4.92 23.72 0.87
N PHE A 127 -5.10 22.42 0.59
CA PHE A 127 -4.85 21.37 1.57
C PHE A 127 -3.41 21.40 2.07
N LYS A 128 -2.41 21.55 1.20
CA LYS A 128 -0.99 21.65 1.60
C LYS A 128 -0.73 22.87 2.49
N LEU A 129 -1.32 24.01 2.16
CA LEU A 129 -1.19 25.24 2.96
C LEU A 129 -1.81 25.05 4.36
N LEU A 130 -3.04 24.52 4.44
CA LEU A 130 -3.72 24.24 5.70
C LEU A 130 -2.95 23.21 6.53
N ASN A 131 -2.43 22.18 5.87
CA ASN A 131 -1.56 21.17 6.46
C ASN A 131 -0.33 21.88 7.08
N GLN A 132 0.39 22.72 6.35
CA GLN A 132 1.56 23.45 6.86
C GLN A 132 1.25 24.43 8.00
N GLN A 133 0.11 25.13 7.95
CA GLN A 133 -0.28 26.13 8.94
C GLN A 133 -0.70 25.52 10.28
N ASN A 134 -1.26 24.31 10.28
CA ASN A 134 -1.68 23.62 11.50
C ASN A 134 -0.49 22.97 12.21
N GLN A 135 0.31 23.78 12.92
CA GLN A 135 1.53 23.34 13.63
C GLN A 135 1.25 22.51 14.90
N VAL A 136 0.08 22.66 15.52
CA VAL A 136 -0.33 21.84 16.68
C VAL A 136 -1.21 20.71 16.18
N ARG A 137 -0.60 19.67 15.60
CA ARG A 137 -1.37 18.51 15.15
C ARG A 137 -1.54 17.51 16.27
N THR A 138 -2.80 17.18 16.50
CA THR A 138 -3.15 15.93 17.13
C THR A 138 -2.85 14.81 16.12
N ILE A 139 -1.84 13.98 16.41
CA ILE A 139 -1.41 12.88 15.54
C ILE A 139 -1.61 11.56 16.26
N ALA A 140 -2.21 10.59 15.57
CA ALA A 140 -2.42 9.24 16.09
C ALA A 140 -2.13 8.18 15.02
N VAL A 141 -1.54 7.06 15.43
CA VAL A 141 -1.35 5.90 14.56
C VAL A 141 -2.17 4.72 15.06
N MET A 142 -3.10 4.28 14.22
CA MET A 142 -3.98 3.13 14.46
C MET A 142 -3.59 1.99 13.53
N SER A 143 -3.11 0.89 14.10
CA SER A 143 -2.92 -0.36 13.37
C SER A 143 -4.12 -1.28 13.58
N ILE A 144 -4.65 -1.86 12.50
CA ILE A 144 -5.60 -2.97 12.60
C ILE A 144 -4.85 -4.31 12.76
N GLN A 145 -3.58 -4.34 12.38
CA GLN A 145 -2.70 -5.47 12.60
C GLN A 145 -2.14 -5.45 14.01
N SER A 146 -2.13 -6.61 14.64
CA SER A 146 -1.41 -6.80 15.90
C SER A 146 0.08 -6.53 15.72
N LEU A 147 0.71 -5.92 16.72
CA LEU A 147 2.17 -5.78 16.79
C LEU A 147 2.69 -7.01 17.52
N ASP A 148 3.35 -7.91 16.80
CA ASP A 148 3.82 -9.21 17.33
C ASP A 148 2.74 -9.97 18.13
N ASN A 149 1.49 -9.86 17.68
CA ASN A 149 0.32 -10.45 18.32
C ASN A 149 -0.06 -9.93 19.70
N GLU A 150 0.54 -8.85 20.15
CA GLU A 150 0.26 -8.22 21.44
C GLU A 150 -0.87 -7.18 21.33
N LYS A 151 -1.66 -7.05 22.41
CA LYS A 151 -2.64 -5.95 22.57
C LYS A 151 -1.85 -4.74 23.05
N ILE A 152 -1.56 -3.84 22.12
CA ILE A 152 -0.68 -2.70 22.40
C ILE A 152 -1.45 -1.39 22.23
N ALA A 153 -1.33 -0.53 23.23
CA ALA A 153 -1.70 0.88 23.19
C ALA A 153 -0.61 1.62 23.98
N LEU A 154 0.17 2.44 23.29
CA LEU A 154 1.34 3.11 23.80
C LEU A 154 1.19 4.62 23.57
N THR A 155 1.57 5.40 24.58
CA THR A 155 1.84 6.83 24.48
C THR A 155 3.04 7.09 23.56
N SER A 156 3.26 8.35 23.16
CA SER A 156 4.41 8.74 22.34
C SER A 156 5.76 8.36 22.99
N GLU A 157 5.89 8.53 24.30
CA GLU A 157 7.11 8.24 25.06
C GLU A 157 7.36 6.73 25.18
N GLU A 158 6.29 5.97 25.39
CA GLU A 158 6.34 4.51 25.44
C GLU A 158 6.71 3.92 24.08
N VAL A 159 6.23 4.48 22.97
CA VAL A 159 6.62 4.05 21.61
C VAL A 159 8.15 4.13 21.43
N GLN A 160 8.77 5.24 21.84
CA GLN A 160 10.22 5.41 21.71
C GLN A 160 10.99 4.42 22.61
N SER A 161 10.48 4.17 23.81
CA SER A 161 11.07 3.21 24.75
C SER A 161 10.93 1.77 24.26
N TYR A 162 9.78 1.42 23.68
CA TYR A 162 9.49 0.11 23.10
C TYR A 162 10.36 -0.17 21.86
N ALA A 163 10.60 0.84 21.02
CA ALA A 163 11.46 0.71 19.84
C ALA A 163 12.90 0.33 20.22
N LYS A 164 13.43 0.89 21.32
CA LYS A 164 14.79 0.61 21.81
C LYS A 164 14.92 -0.80 22.39
N SER A 165 13.87 -1.34 22.99
CA SER A 165 13.91 -2.65 23.66
C SER A 165 13.62 -3.84 22.73
N LYS A 166 13.15 -3.59 21.50
CA LYS A 166 12.71 -4.63 20.57
C LYS A 166 13.42 -4.51 19.20
N PRO A 167 14.66 -5.03 19.07
CA PRO A 167 15.41 -4.96 17.81
C PRO A 167 14.74 -5.70 16.64
N GLY A 168 13.82 -6.64 16.92
CA GLY A 168 13.04 -7.32 15.88
C GLY A 168 12.13 -6.40 15.05
N LEU A 169 11.81 -5.21 15.55
CA LEU A 169 10.97 -4.22 14.86
C LEU A 169 11.66 -3.53 13.68
N GLN A 170 12.96 -3.78 13.50
CA GLN A 170 13.72 -3.24 12.36
C GLN A 170 13.18 -3.73 11.02
N TYR A 171 12.63 -4.94 10.97
CA TYR A 171 12.20 -5.57 9.72
C TYR A 171 10.68 -5.55 9.56
N SER A 172 10.18 -5.91 8.38
CA SER A 172 8.74 -6.04 8.16
C SER A 172 8.14 -7.17 9.01
N GLY A 173 7.05 -6.88 9.69
CA GLY A 173 6.27 -7.83 10.50
C GLY A 173 4.81 -7.42 10.59
N ASP A 174 4.01 -8.13 11.39
CA ASP A 174 2.65 -7.71 11.66
C ASP A 174 2.66 -6.49 12.59
N GLY A 175 1.97 -5.42 12.21
CA GLY A 175 1.93 -4.17 12.99
C GLY A 175 3.19 -3.30 12.92
N HIS A 176 4.32 -3.84 12.45
CA HIS A 176 5.62 -3.12 12.40
C HIS A 176 5.56 -1.84 11.58
N THR A 177 4.81 -1.84 10.48
CA THR A 177 4.64 -0.66 9.62
C THR A 177 3.98 0.50 10.37
N GLY A 178 2.87 0.22 11.07
CA GLY A 178 2.20 1.24 11.89
C GLY A 178 3.10 1.69 13.03
N PHE A 179 3.82 0.77 13.65
CA PHE A 179 4.76 1.12 14.73
C PHE A 179 5.89 2.02 14.22
N ALA A 180 6.49 1.72 13.06
CA ALA A 180 7.53 2.56 12.46
C ALA A 180 7.02 3.96 12.13
N MET A 181 5.80 4.08 11.61
CA MET A 181 5.16 5.37 11.37
C MET A 181 4.97 6.15 12.69
N ALA A 182 4.56 5.48 13.77
CA ALA A 182 4.41 6.12 15.07
C ALA A 182 5.74 6.62 15.64
N VAL A 183 6.83 5.87 15.46
CA VAL A 183 8.18 6.30 15.85
C VAL A 183 8.60 7.55 15.07
N ALA A 184 8.42 7.57 13.74
CA ALA A 184 8.77 8.72 12.90
C ALA A 184 7.93 9.97 13.24
N LEU A 185 6.64 9.78 13.53
CA LEU A 185 5.70 10.85 13.90
C LEU A 185 5.82 11.31 15.35
N ARG A 186 6.56 10.58 16.21
CA ARG A 186 6.58 10.75 17.67
C ARG A 186 5.16 10.80 18.26
N SER A 187 4.30 9.90 17.78
CA SER A 187 2.88 9.87 18.12
C SER A 187 2.50 8.60 18.89
N PRO A 188 1.37 8.58 19.62
CA PRO A 188 0.87 7.34 20.19
C PRO A 188 0.61 6.29 19.10
N PHE A 189 0.81 5.03 19.48
CA PHE A 189 0.57 3.85 18.65
C PHE A 189 -0.43 2.95 19.34
N LEU A 190 -1.40 2.44 18.59
CA LEU A 190 -2.25 1.39 19.11
C LEU A 190 -2.64 0.38 18.06
N VAL A 191 -3.06 -0.78 18.57
CA VAL A 191 -3.73 -1.82 17.81
C VAL A 191 -5.22 -1.75 18.13
N LEU A 192 -6.04 -1.34 17.16
CA LEU A 192 -7.49 -1.26 17.34
C LEU A 192 -8.12 -2.66 17.24
N ARG A 193 -8.30 -3.35 18.39
CA ARG A 193 -8.90 -4.70 18.45
C ARG A 193 -10.40 -4.62 18.77
N SER A 194 -10.98 -5.76 19.17
CA SER A 194 -12.40 -5.95 19.50
C SER A 194 -12.89 -4.92 20.53
N LYS A 195 -14.18 -4.98 20.89
CA LYS A 195 -14.75 -4.20 22.00
C LYS A 195 -13.83 -4.19 23.24
N ASP A 196 -13.13 -5.30 23.48
CA ASP A 196 -12.29 -5.55 24.66
C ASP A 196 -11.11 -4.60 24.88
N ASN A 197 -10.54 -3.98 23.84
CA ASN A 197 -9.43 -3.01 24.04
C ASN A 197 -9.76 -1.60 23.52
N ARG A 198 -10.97 -1.40 23.00
CA ARG A 198 -11.41 -0.14 22.41
C ARG A 198 -11.37 0.99 23.42
N GLU A 199 -11.82 0.75 24.65
CA GLU A 199 -11.82 1.76 25.71
C GLU A 199 -10.39 2.19 26.08
N ALA A 200 -9.48 1.22 26.30
CA ALA A 200 -8.08 1.50 26.58
C ALA A 200 -7.39 2.22 25.40
N ALA A 201 -7.65 1.78 24.18
CA ALA A 201 -7.15 2.41 22.96
C ALA A 201 -7.63 3.86 22.83
N ASN A 202 -8.93 4.10 22.94
CA ASN A 202 -9.52 5.44 22.86
C ASN A 202 -9.03 6.34 24.00
N LYS A 203 -8.77 5.79 25.20
CA LYS A 203 -8.19 6.54 26.32
C LYS A 203 -6.80 7.07 26.00
N ILE A 204 -5.95 6.27 25.36
CA ILE A 204 -4.61 6.70 24.90
C ILE A 204 -4.72 7.72 23.75
N LEU A 205 -5.70 7.56 22.86
CA LEU A 205 -5.93 8.52 21.78
C LEU A 205 -6.58 9.82 22.21
N LYS A 206 -7.10 9.88 23.44
CA LYS A 206 -7.78 11.08 23.94
C LYS A 206 -6.82 12.26 23.88
N ASN A 207 -7.24 13.32 23.22
CA ASN A 207 -6.44 14.53 22.92
C ASN A 207 -5.36 14.38 21.83
N HIS A 208 -5.20 13.19 21.25
CA HIS A 208 -4.35 12.93 20.09
C HIS A 208 -5.15 12.80 18.78
N ILE A 209 -6.47 12.96 18.85
CA ILE A 209 -7.36 13.12 17.70
C ILE A 209 -8.28 14.32 17.95
N GLY A 210 -8.28 15.27 17.02
CA GLY A 210 -9.11 16.47 17.07
C GLY A 210 -9.22 17.15 15.71
N ASP A 211 -9.66 18.41 15.72
CA ASP A 211 -9.76 19.20 14.50
C ASP A 211 -8.40 19.39 13.83
N ASN A 212 -8.37 19.28 12.51
CA ASN A 212 -7.18 19.26 11.66
C ASN A 212 -6.16 18.15 12.05
N GLY A 213 -6.62 17.11 12.77
CA GLY A 213 -5.77 16.00 13.20
C GLY A 213 -5.31 15.11 12.05
N LEU A 214 -4.22 14.37 12.30
CA LEU A 214 -3.70 13.33 11.40
C LEU A 214 -3.90 11.96 12.02
N ILE A 215 -4.61 11.08 11.31
CA ILE A 215 -4.74 9.67 11.67
C ILE A 215 -4.01 8.83 10.63
N VAL A 216 -3.06 8.00 11.06
CA VAL A 216 -2.46 6.99 10.19
C VAL A 216 -3.13 5.65 10.45
N ILE A 217 -3.58 4.98 9.40
CA ILE A 217 -4.27 3.68 9.49
C ILE A 217 -3.49 2.64 8.70
N THR A 218 -3.06 1.57 9.36
CA THR A 218 -2.36 0.44 8.72
C THR A 218 -3.16 -0.86 8.81
N GLY A 219 -3.10 -1.68 7.76
CA GLY A 219 -3.72 -3.00 7.74
C GLY A 219 -3.83 -3.61 6.35
N HIS A 220 -4.62 -4.69 6.24
CA HIS A 220 -4.91 -5.36 4.99
C HIS A 220 -6.28 -4.96 4.44
N GLY A 221 -6.29 -4.23 3.33
CA GLY A 221 -7.52 -3.93 2.62
C GLY A 221 -8.16 -5.20 2.05
N ASN A 222 -9.47 -5.38 2.28
CA ASN A 222 -10.24 -6.34 1.50
C ASN A 222 -10.46 -5.77 0.08
N GLN A 223 -10.30 -6.60 -0.96
CA GLN A 223 -10.56 -6.21 -2.36
C GLN A 223 -12.00 -5.72 -2.60
N ALA A 224 -12.95 -6.11 -1.77
CA ALA A 224 -14.33 -5.64 -1.80
C ALA A 224 -14.52 -4.28 -1.10
N GLY A 225 -13.50 -3.77 -0.42
CA GLY A 225 -13.50 -2.46 0.24
C GLY A 225 -14.36 -2.36 1.50
N TYR A 226 -14.94 -3.47 1.98
CA TYR A 226 -15.83 -3.45 3.16
C TYR A 226 -15.11 -3.33 4.50
N GLY A 227 -13.80 -3.58 4.52
CA GLY A 227 -13.06 -3.59 5.76
C GLY A 227 -11.56 -3.61 5.59
N VAL A 228 -10.88 -3.24 6.67
CA VAL A 228 -9.45 -3.43 6.86
C VAL A 228 -9.27 -4.57 7.84
N SER A 229 -8.39 -5.50 7.51
CA SER A 229 -8.14 -6.69 8.31
C SER A 229 -6.72 -6.76 8.85
N GLY A 230 -6.54 -7.52 9.93
CA GLY A 230 -5.24 -7.84 10.50
C GLY A 230 -5.17 -9.32 10.86
N ASN A 231 -3.98 -9.91 10.77
CA ASN A 231 -3.75 -11.27 11.26
C ASN A 231 -3.78 -11.29 12.79
N TYR A 232 -4.26 -12.42 13.34
CA TYR A 232 -4.19 -12.78 14.75
C TYR A 232 -3.21 -13.94 14.91
N ILE A 233 -2.32 -13.90 15.91
CA ILE A 233 -1.68 -15.11 16.46
C ILE A 233 -1.46 -14.95 17.97
N SER A 234 -2.45 -15.23 18.80
CA SER A 234 -2.10 -15.78 20.12
C SER A 234 -3.08 -16.86 20.46
N LEU A 235 -2.65 -18.10 20.25
CA LEU A 235 -3.27 -19.27 20.82
C LEU A 235 -2.22 -19.91 21.71
N GLN A 236 -2.46 -19.79 23.01
CA GLN A 236 -1.68 -20.48 24.04
C GLN A 236 -1.97 -21.99 24.07
N SER A 237 -2.85 -22.49 23.19
CA SER A 237 -3.24 -23.89 23.06
C SER A 237 -3.05 -24.37 21.62
N GLN A 238 -2.52 -25.57 21.45
CA GLN A 238 -2.36 -26.26 20.16
C GLN A 238 -3.72 -26.58 19.50
N GLU A 239 -4.81 -26.61 20.28
CA GLU A 239 -6.15 -26.96 19.81
C GLU A 239 -6.79 -25.85 18.96
N ASP A 240 -6.46 -24.59 19.20
CA ASP A 240 -7.05 -23.48 18.45
C ASP A 240 -6.39 -23.28 17.06
N ILE A 241 -5.22 -23.91 16.81
CA ILE A 241 -4.45 -23.81 15.54
C ILE A 241 -5.23 -24.40 14.34
N ILE A 242 -6.16 -25.32 14.61
CA ILE A 242 -6.97 -25.98 13.58
C ILE A 242 -8.20 -25.12 13.22
N SER A 243 -8.57 -24.15 14.06
CA SER A 243 -9.63 -23.19 13.77
C SER A 243 -9.03 -21.94 13.11
N ILE A 244 -9.45 -21.68 11.87
CA ILE A 244 -9.17 -20.50 11.04
C ILE A 244 -8.77 -19.27 11.88
N ASN A 245 -7.48 -18.87 11.83
CA ASN A 245 -6.96 -17.66 12.48
C ASN A 245 -7.99 -16.52 12.40
N PRO A 246 -8.61 -16.08 13.51
CA PRO A 246 -9.71 -15.12 13.46
C PRO A 246 -9.16 -13.80 12.94
N LYS A 247 -9.39 -13.52 11.66
CA LYS A 247 -9.04 -12.23 11.06
C LYS A 247 -9.92 -11.18 11.71
N ILE A 248 -9.29 -10.26 12.44
CA ILE A 248 -9.99 -9.07 12.89
C ILE A 248 -10.26 -8.25 11.64
N ASN A 249 -11.54 -7.96 11.39
CA ASN A 249 -11.96 -7.07 10.33
C ASN A 249 -12.59 -5.83 10.94
N ARG A 250 -12.27 -4.65 10.41
CA ARG A 250 -12.81 -3.37 10.85
C ARG A 250 -13.48 -2.67 9.69
N SER A 251 -14.77 -2.42 9.86
CA SER A 251 -15.56 -1.63 8.96
C SER A 251 -15.17 -0.15 9.03
N PRO A 252 -15.46 0.64 7.99
CA PRO A 252 -15.28 2.09 8.05
C PRO A 252 -16.05 2.75 9.21
N HIS A 253 -17.22 2.18 9.58
CA HIS A 253 -18.03 2.65 10.70
C HIS A 253 -17.30 2.50 12.04
N GLU A 254 -16.68 1.34 12.30
CA GLU A 254 -15.96 1.09 13.55
C GLU A 254 -14.76 2.03 13.74
N ILE A 255 -14.03 2.31 12.64
CA ILE A 255 -12.91 3.25 12.61
C ILE A 255 -13.40 4.67 12.90
N ALA A 256 -14.40 5.15 12.14
CA ALA A 256 -14.96 6.48 12.35
C ALA A 256 -15.50 6.63 13.78
N SER A 257 -16.16 5.61 14.33
CA SER A 257 -16.63 5.63 15.71
C SER A 257 -15.50 5.71 16.73
N SER A 258 -14.40 5.00 16.50
CA SER A 258 -13.25 5.03 17.44
C SER A 258 -12.60 6.41 17.43
N ALA A 259 -12.47 7.03 16.26
CA ALA A 259 -11.98 8.41 16.15
C ALA A 259 -12.88 9.42 16.89
N MET A 260 -14.21 9.28 16.78
CA MET A 260 -15.14 10.15 17.53
C MET A 260 -15.04 9.96 19.04
N GLU A 261 -15.00 8.71 19.50
CA GLU A 261 -14.86 8.38 20.93
C GLU A 261 -13.50 8.85 21.49
N SER A 262 -12.50 8.99 20.63
CA SER A 262 -11.16 9.47 20.98
C SER A 262 -11.02 11.00 20.98
N GLY A 263 -12.06 11.75 20.59
CA GLY A 263 -12.08 13.21 20.70
C GLY A 263 -12.50 13.97 19.44
N LEU A 264 -12.67 13.30 18.30
CA LEU A 264 -13.17 13.95 17.09
C LEU A 264 -14.64 14.33 17.24
N LYS A 265 -15.00 15.55 16.84
CA LYS A 265 -16.35 16.11 16.99
C LYS A 265 -16.95 16.50 15.64
N MET A 266 -18.28 16.62 15.61
CA MET A 266 -18.99 17.22 14.48
C MET A 266 -18.44 18.62 14.19
N GLY A 267 -18.27 18.95 12.90
CA GLY A 267 -17.67 20.19 12.44
C GLY A 267 -16.13 20.15 12.35
N ASN A 268 -15.48 19.13 12.91
CA ASN A 268 -14.03 18.96 12.76
C ASN A 268 -13.66 18.51 11.35
N SER A 269 -12.39 18.70 11.04
CA SER A 269 -11.70 18.17 9.87
C SER A 269 -10.62 17.18 10.29
N VAL A 270 -10.39 16.14 9.48
CA VAL A 270 -9.32 15.16 9.73
C VAL A 270 -8.62 14.76 8.44
N THR A 271 -7.31 14.60 8.53
CA THR A 271 -6.48 13.98 7.48
C THR A 271 -6.20 12.54 7.86
N ILE A 272 -6.38 11.62 6.92
CA ILE A 272 -6.11 10.20 7.11
C ILE A 272 -5.06 9.74 6.11
N LEU A 273 -3.95 9.21 6.59
CA LEU A 273 -3.02 8.45 5.76
C LEU A 273 -3.37 6.97 5.84
N LEU A 274 -3.96 6.44 4.77
CA LEU A 274 -4.48 5.07 4.71
C LEU A 274 -3.47 4.14 4.00
N CYS A 275 -2.67 3.45 4.80
CA CYS A 275 -1.61 2.54 4.39
C CYS A 275 -2.13 1.10 4.34
N ILE A 276 -2.97 0.82 3.34
CA ILE A 276 -3.51 -0.52 3.07
C ILE A 276 -3.44 -0.82 1.58
N CYS A 277 -3.32 -2.10 1.21
CA CYS A 277 -3.40 -2.53 -0.18
C CYS A 277 -4.72 -2.09 -0.82
N TYR A 278 -4.65 -1.46 -1.99
CA TYR A 278 -5.81 -1.03 -2.78
C TYR A 278 -6.78 -0.13 -2.01
N GLY A 279 -6.26 0.70 -1.08
CA GLY A 279 -7.11 1.56 -0.24
C GLY A 279 -7.99 2.53 -1.04
N ALA A 280 -7.46 3.06 -2.15
CA ALA A 280 -8.14 4.04 -3.00
C ALA A 280 -9.12 3.42 -4.01
N PHE A 281 -8.97 2.15 -4.40
CA PHE A 281 -9.77 1.49 -5.44
C PHE A 281 -10.13 0.06 -5.06
N SER A 282 -11.40 -0.30 -5.25
CA SER A 282 -11.79 -1.72 -5.23
C SER A 282 -12.00 -2.24 -6.65
N ARG A 283 -12.09 -3.57 -6.79
CA ARG A 283 -12.46 -4.21 -8.08
C ARG A 283 -13.83 -3.75 -8.61
N GLN A 284 -14.69 -3.25 -7.73
CA GLN A 284 -16.03 -2.76 -8.06
C GLN A 284 -16.04 -1.26 -8.42
N GLY A 285 -14.86 -0.64 -8.51
CA GLY A 285 -14.69 0.76 -8.85
C GLY A 285 -14.49 1.69 -7.64
N LYS A 286 -14.28 2.97 -7.93
CA LYS A 286 -13.94 4.01 -6.94
C LYS A 286 -14.91 4.08 -5.76
N ALA A 287 -16.21 4.05 -6.05
CA ALA A 287 -17.28 4.21 -5.06
C ALA A 287 -17.36 3.04 -4.05
N ALA A 288 -16.75 1.90 -4.38
CA ALA A 288 -16.73 0.72 -3.53
C ALA A 288 -15.40 0.55 -2.76
N SER A 289 -14.42 1.44 -2.94
CA SER A 289 -13.15 1.41 -2.19
C SER A 289 -13.35 1.65 -0.70
N PHE A 290 -12.43 1.15 0.12
CA PHE A 290 -12.48 1.36 1.56
C PHE A 290 -12.35 2.85 1.92
N ALA A 291 -11.43 3.57 1.27
CA ALA A 291 -11.27 5.01 1.50
C ALA A 291 -12.55 5.79 1.19
N TYR A 292 -13.22 5.50 0.07
CA TYR A 292 -14.46 6.19 -0.30
C TYR A 292 -15.59 5.93 0.72
N ARG A 293 -15.71 4.69 1.21
CA ARG A 293 -16.67 4.35 2.27
C ARG A 293 -16.32 5.01 3.60
N LEU A 294 -15.03 5.09 3.94
CA LEU A 294 -14.56 5.74 5.16
C LEU A 294 -14.85 7.25 5.16
N VAL A 295 -14.59 7.93 4.04
CA VAL A 295 -14.97 9.34 3.87
C VAL A 295 -16.47 9.55 4.08
N ARG A 296 -17.32 8.67 3.52
CA ARG A 296 -18.77 8.73 3.74
C ARG A 296 -19.15 8.54 5.21
N GLU A 297 -18.53 7.59 5.92
CA GLU A 297 -18.84 7.36 7.34
C GLU A 297 -18.47 8.55 8.24
N PHE A 298 -17.37 9.25 7.95
CA PHE A 298 -17.06 10.50 8.64
C PHE A 298 -18.02 11.63 8.27
N ALA A 299 -18.40 11.76 6.99
CA ALA A 299 -19.36 12.76 6.55
C ALA A 299 -20.75 12.59 7.19
N LYS A 300 -21.21 11.34 7.39
CA LYS A 300 -22.44 11.03 8.14
C LYS A 300 -22.40 11.53 9.59
N ARG A 301 -21.21 11.73 10.14
CA ARG A 301 -20.97 12.26 11.50
C ARG A 301 -20.65 13.76 11.49
N GLY A 302 -20.74 14.41 10.33
CA GLY A 302 -20.46 15.82 10.13
C GLY A 302 -18.97 16.17 10.24
N VAL A 303 -18.08 15.24 9.90
CA VAL A 303 -16.63 15.46 9.91
C VAL A 303 -16.10 15.58 8.48
N SER A 304 -15.43 16.69 8.18
CA SER A 304 -14.71 16.88 6.91
C SER A 304 -13.49 15.97 6.88
N THR A 305 -13.26 15.25 5.79
CA THR A 305 -12.19 14.24 5.73
C THR A 305 -11.39 14.35 4.45
N THR A 306 -10.07 14.28 4.57
CA THR A 306 -9.12 14.09 3.46
C THR A 306 -8.36 12.77 3.67
N ILE A 307 -8.44 11.85 2.72
CA ILE A 307 -7.72 10.56 2.78
C ILE A 307 -6.66 10.49 1.68
N LEU A 308 -5.44 10.17 2.08
CA LEU A 308 -4.33 9.80 1.20
C LEU A 308 -4.25 8.28 1.15
N ALA A 309 -4.42 7.67 -0.03
CA ALA A 309 -4.43 6.22 -0.19
C ALA A 309 -3.82 5.80 -1.53
N THR A 310 -3.27 4.58 -1.58
CA THR A 310 -2.73 3.99 -2.82
C THR A 310 -3.76 3.13 -3.55
N ASP A 311 -3.67 3.09 -4.87
CA ASP A 311 -4.39 2.12 -5.72
C ASP A 311 -3.59 0.83 -5.98
N GLN A 312 -2.38 0.70 -5.42
CA GLN A 312 -1.50 -0.45 -5.56
C GLN A 312 -1.41 -1.31 -4.29
N LEU A 313 -0.60 -2.37 -4.36
CA LEU A 313 -0.16 -3.13 -3.20
C LEU A 313 0.69 -2.24 -2.30
N PHE A 314 0.41 -2.28 -1.00
CA PHE A 314 1.20 -1.60 0.02
C PHE A 314 2.23 -2.58 0.59
N ASN A 315 3.51 -2.27 0.45
CA ASN A 315 4.58 -3.12 0.95
C ASN A 315 4.87 -2.79 2.40
N ARG A 316 4.96 -3.83 3.23
CA ARG A 316 5.24 -3.65 4.66
C ARG A 316 6.71 -3.39 4.90
N PHE A 317 6.98 -2.61 5.92
CA PHE A 317 8.32 -2.30 6.40
C PHE A 317 8.34 -2.16 7.94
N GLY A 318 9.54 -2.11 8.51
CA GLY A 318 9.79 -1.87 9.93
C GLY A 318 10.55 -0.57 10.16
N LEU A 319 11.28 -0.48 11.27
CA LEU A 319 12.03 0.72 11.66
C LEU A 319 13.17 1.06 10.67
N ASN A 320 13.64 0.11 9.87
CA ASN A 320 14.66 0.34 8.84
C ASN A 320 14.22 1.29 7.72
N ALA A 321 12.90 1.55 7.59
CA ALA A 321 12.39 2.54 6.66
C ALA A 321 12.58 3.99 7.15
N ILE A 322 12.94 4.18 8.42
CA ILE A 322 13.17 5.49 9.00
C ILE A 322 14.61 5.92 8.68
N VAL A 323 14.76 6.97 7.89
CA VAL A 323 16.05 7.59 7.55
C VAL A 323 15.96 9.05 7.97
N ASP A 324 16.93 9.54 8.74
CA ASP A 324 16.94 10.91 9.29
C ASP A 324 15.63 11.29 10.01
N ASN A 325 15.09 10.36 10.80
CA ASN A 325 13.80 10.49 11.50
C ASN A 325 12.59 10.66 10.55
N LYS A 326 12.71 10.24 9.30
CA LYS A 326 11.67 10.39 8.27
C LYS A 326 11.37 9.08 7.57
N ILE A 327 10.14 8.92 7.12
CA ILE A 327 9.74 7.83 6.21
C ILE A 327 9.33 8.48 4.89
N THR A 328 9.98 8.10 3.80
CA THR A 328 9.62 8.57 2.45
C THR A 328 8.92 7.43 1.71
N PHE A 329 7.72 7.69 1.20
CA PHE A 329 6.97 6.70 0.47
C PHE A 329 7.38 6.66 -1.00
N ASP A 330 7.69 5.48 -1.49
CA ASP A 330 8.12 5.20 -2.85
C ASP A 330 7.53 3.87 -3.38
N GLU A 331 8.02 3.40 -4.54
CA GLU A 331 7.66 2.11 -5.11
C GLU A 331 8.00 0.92 -4.18
N GLY A 332 9.08 1.03 -3.39
CA GLY A 332 9.49 0.03 -2.42
C GLY A 332 8.52 -0.11 -1.26
N THR A 333 7.89 0.99 -0.82
CA THR A 333 6.85 1.00 0.23
C THR A 333 5.42 0.77 -0.30
N GLY A 334 5.19 0.84 -1.62
CA GLY A 334 3.87 0.64 -2.23
C GLY A 334 2.95 1.86 -2.21
N MET A 335 3.51 3.07 -2.02
CA MET A 335 2.81 4.35 -2.14
C MET A 335 3.63 5.35 -2.98
N ALA A 336 4.02 4.95 -4.20
CA ALA A 336 4.69 5.86 -5.10
C ALA A 336 3.79 7.04 -5.51
N ALA A 337 4.39 8.19 -5.81
CA ALA A 337 3.68 9.44 -6.12
C ALA A 337 2.55 9.28 -7.15
N LYS A 338 2.80 8.49 -8.21
CA LYS A 338 1.84 8.20 -9.30
C LYS A 338 0.62 7.36 -8.88
N ASP A 339 0.75 6.64 -7.76
CA ASP A 339 -0.24 5.68 -7.25
C ASP A 339 -1.07 6.27 -6.11
N VAL A 340 -0.66 7.43 -5.57
CA VAL A 340 -1.37 8.14 -4.51
C VAL A 340 -2.63 8.82 -5.07
N HIS A 341 -3.73 8.63 -4.37
CA HIS A 341 -4.97 9.37 -4.55
C HIS A 341 -5.30 10.17 -3.30
N VAL A 342 -5.87 11.34 -3.53
CA VAL A 342 -6.44 12.21 -2.50
C VAL A 342 -7.94 12.16 -2.64
N ILE A 343 -8.63 11.72 -1.59
CA ILE A 343 -10.08 11.55 -1.55
C ILE A 343 -10.63 12.48 -0.47
N THR A 344 -11.45 13.45 -0.85
CA THR A 344 -11.91 14.49 0.09
C THR A 344 -13.43 14.59 0.11
N ALA A 345 -14.01 14.80 1.30
CA ALA A 345 -15.35 15.36 1.46
C ALA A 345 -15.29 16.51 2.48
N LYS A 346 -15.81 17.67 2.08
CA LYS A 346 -16.03 18.81 2.99
C LYS A 346 -17.49 18.82 3.39
N VAL A 347 -17.75 18.81 4.69
CA VAL A 347 -19.10 18.87 5.27
C VAL A 347 -19.11 19.81 6.48
N HIS A 348 -20.21 20.54 6.65
CA HIS A 348 -20.43 21.41 7.81
C HIS A 348 -21.42 20.80 8.82
N ARG A 349 -22.15 19.76 8.39
CA ARG A 349 -23.16 19.04 9.16
C ARG A 349 -23.21 17.58 8.68
N PRO A 350 -23.81 16.66 9.45
CA PRO A 350 -24.06 15.30 9.02
C PRO A 350 -24.66 15.22 7.61
N GLU A 351 -24.02 14.49 6.69
CA GLU A 351 -24.47 14.34 5.31
C GLU A 351 -24.37 12.88 4.86
N LEU A 352 -25.48 12.33 4.36
CA LEU A 352 -25.56 10.94 3.88
C LEU A 352 -24.91 10.75 2.51
N HIS A 353 -24.91 11.80 1.68
CA HIS A 353 -24.48 11.77 0.29
C HIS A 353 -23.52 12.91 -0.03
N PRO A 354 -22.39 13.03 0.70
CA PRO A 354 -21.45 14.12 0.50
C PRO A 354 -20.89 14.10 -0.92
N VAL A 355 -20.59 15.29 -1.44
CA VAL A 355 -19.78 15.43 -2.65
C VAL A 355 -18.36 14.96 -2.32
N ILE A 356 -17.93 13.88 -2.97
CA ILE A 356 -16.58 13.31 -2.79
C ILE A 356 -15.75 13.60 -4.03
N ASN A 357 -14.65 14.33 -3.82
CA ASN A 357 -13.67 14.60 -4.85
C ASN A 357 -12.52 13.60 -4.76
N VAL A 358 -12.03 13.16 -5.92
CA VAL A 358 -10.88 12.25 -6.03
C VAL A 358 -9.92 12.80 -7.08
N PHE A 359 -8.64 12.95 -6.73
CA PHE A 359 -7.60 13.36 -7.68
C PHE A 359 -6.25 12.73 -7.33
N LYS A 360 -5.32 12.74 -8.30
CA LYS A 360 -3.93 12.29 -8.12
C LYS A 360 -3.02 13.51 -8.02
N PRO A 361 -2.32 13.72 -6.87
CA PRO A 361 -1.41 14.85 -6.73
C PRO A 361 -0.07 14.63 -7.46
N ASN A 362 0.31 13.38 -7.71
CA ASN A 362 1.62 12.99 -8.24
C ASN A 362 2.79 13.58 -7.42
N GLU A 363 2.65 13.59 -6.09
CA GLU A 363 3.68 14.03 -5.16
C GLU A 363 4.05 12.88 -4.21
N THR A 364 5.32 12.81 -3.84
CA THR A 364 5.85 11.86 -2.88
C THR A 364 5.45 12.29 -1.48
N ILE A 365 4.92 11.34 -0.70
CA ILE A 365 4.56 11.57 0.71
C ILE A 365 5.80 11.33 1.58
N GLN A 366 6.07 12.22 2.52
CA GLN A 366 7.07 12.02 3.56
C GLN A 366 6.44 12.22 4.95
N LEU A 367 6.76 11.33 5.89
CA LEU A 367 6.38 11.45 7.30
C LEU A 367 7.56 11.87 8.14
N SER A 368 7.29 12.73 9.11
CA SER A 368 8.23 13.17 10.14
C SER A 368 7.48 13.56 11.41
N SER A 369 8.19 14.01 12.45
CA SER A 369 7.55 14.56 13.65
C SER A 369 6.63 15.76 13.39
N ASN A 370 6.73 16.39 12.21
CA ASN A 370 5.90 17.53 11.81
C ASN A 370 4.61 17.10 11.08
N GLY A 371 4.36 15.78 10.94
CA GLY A 371 3.21 15.25 10.23
C GLY A 371 3.56 14.80 8.82
N ILE A 372 2.80 15.28 7.83
CA ILE A 372 2.95 14.90 6.42
C ILE A 372 3.52 16.06 5.61
N ASP A 373 4.59 15.77 4.87
CA ASP A 373 5.14 16.64 3.83
C ASP A 373 4.92 16.04 2.43
N PHE A 374 4.86 16.91 1.43
CA PHE A 374 4.67 16.54 0.03
C PHE A 374 5.81 17.05 -0.82
N LEU A 375 6.53 16.12 -1.45
CA LEU A 375 7.70 16.41 -2.27
C LEU A 375 7.33 16.26 -3.74
N ASN A 376 7.64 17.27 -4.54
CA ASN A 376 7.47 17.17 -5.98
C ASN A 376 8.63 16.31 -6.55
N PRO A 377 8.34 15.14 -7.16
CA PRO A 377 9.38 14.27 -7.68
C PRO A 377 10.21 14.94 -8.79
N ASN A 378 9.65 15.94 -9.48
CA ASN A 378 10.33 16.65 -10.57
C ASN A 378 11.18 17.85 -10.12
N LEU A 379 10.95 18.37 -8.90
CA LEU A 379 11.72 19.50 -8.35
C LEU A 379 12.78 19.07 -7.35
N SER A 380 12.78 17.79 -6.95
CA SER A 380 13.85 17.24 -6.14
C SER A 380 15.13 17.40 -6.94
N GLN A 381 16.11 18.13 -6.41
CA GLN A 381 17.44 18.26 -7.01
C GLN A 381 17.89 16.87 -7.47
N PRO A 382 18.57 16.74 -8.62
CA PRO A 382 18.98 15.45 -9.15
C PRO A 382 19.96 14.80 -8.16
N MET A 383 19.45 14.05 -7.18
CA MET A 383 20.16 12.91 -6.65
C MET A 383 20.34 12.01 -7.86
N THR A 384 21.59 11.82 -8.26
CA THR A 384 21.88 11.00 -9.42
C THR A 384 21.34 9.59 -9.15
N LEU A 385 20.85 8.89 -10.17
CA LEU A 385 20.40 7.49 -10.02
C LEU A 385 21.48 6.60 -9.36
N SER A 386 22.75 6.98 -9.51
CA SER A 386 23.90 6.41 -8.81
C SER A 386 23.85 6.62 -7.29
N ASP A 387 23.41 7.77 -6.78
CA ASP A 387 23.33 8.03 -5.34
C ASP A 387 22.21 7.21 -4.69
N THR A 388 21.06 7.08 -5.36
CA THR A 388 19.96 6.25 -4.86
C THR A 388 20.30 4.76 -4.91
N ARG A 389 20.95 4.29 -5.98
CA ARG A 389 21.45 2.90 -6.06
C ARG A 389 22.54 2.65 -5.05
N ARG A 390 23.52 3.56 -4.92
CA ARG A 390 24.62 3.45 -3.97
C ARG A 390 24.12 3.42 -2.53
N GLN A 391 23.19 4.31 -2.15
CA GLN A 391 22.57 4.24 -0.83
C GLN A 391 21.78 2.94 -0.63
N ARG A 392 21.11 2.41 -1.67
CA ARG A 392 20.39 1.13 -1.57
C ARG A 392 21.33 -0.06 -1.42
N ASP A 393 22.44 -0.06 -2.15
CA ASP A 393 23.46 -1.11 -2.12
C ASP A 393 24.27 -1.05 -0.81
N GLU A 394 24.61 0.15 -0.34
CA GLU A 394 25.21 0.39 0.98
C GLU A 394 24.27 -0.08 2.10
N ARG A 395 22.96 0.21 2.01
CA ARG A 395 21.96 -0.32 2.98
C ARG A 395 21.81 -1.83 2.92
N MET A 396 21.90 -2.47 1.75
CA MET A 396 21.89 -3.93 1.66
C MET A 396 23.15 -4.55 2.26
N LEU A 397 24.31 -3.94 2.03
CA LEU A 397 25.59 -4.38 2.58
C LEU A 397 25.64 -4.20 4.11
N GLU A 398 25.18 -3.07 4.63
CA GLU A 398 25.04 -2.85 6.08
C GLU A 398 24.05 -3.83 6.72
N HIS A 399 22.97 -4.17 6.00
CA HIS A 399 22.01 -5.16 6.47
C HIS A 399 22.63 -6.56 6.57
N GLN A 400 23.44 -6.96 5.57
CA GLN A 400 24.17 -8.23 5.59
C GLN A 400 25.24 -8.26 6.68
N SER A 401 25.98 -7.17 6.90
CA SER A 401 27.00 -7.10 7.95
C SER A 401 26.39 -7.10 9.35
N SER A 402 25.26 -6.41 9.54
CA SER A 402 24.55 -6.37 10.82
C SER A 402 23.95 -7.72 11.20
N GLN A 403 23.40 -8.46 10.22
CA GLN A 403 22.93 -9.84 10.46
C GLN A 403 24.07 -10.77 10.88
N LYS A 404 25.24 -10.64 10.24
CA LYS A 404 26.43 -11.43 10.56
C LYS A 404 26.95 -11.15 11.98
N GLN A 405 26.95 -9.89 12.42
CA GLN A 405 27.37 -9.52 13.79
C GLN A 405 26.41 -10.02 14.87
N VAL A 406 25.10 -10.03 14.61
CA VAL A 406 24.11 -10.60 15.54
C VAL A 406 24.30 -12.11 15.66
N GLU A 407 24.61 -12.79 14.54
CA GLU A 407 24.89 -14.23 14.50
C GLU A 407 26.19 -14.57 15.27
N GLU A 408 27.26 -13.80 15.08
CA GLU A 408 28.53 -13.96 15.80
C GLU A 408 28.40 -13.69 17.32
N HIS A 409 27.62 -12.68 17.71
CA HIS A 409 27.35 -12.38 19.12
C HIS A 409 26.42 -13.43 19.78
N PHE A 410 25.52 -14.05 19.02
CA PHE A 410 24.70 -15.15 19.52
C PHE A 410 25.51 -16.43 19.73
N LEU A 411 26.46 -16.72 18.84
CA LEU A 411 27.35 -17.87 18.92
C LEU A 411 28.38 -17.75 20.06
N SER A 412 28.88 -16.55 20.34
CA SER A 412 29.86 -16.32 21.42
C SER A 412 29.27 -16.47 22.82
N ARG A 413 27.99 -16.15 23.01
CA ARG A 413 27.31 -16.31 24.31
C ARG A 413 27.02 -17.76 24.73
N HIS A 414 27.11 -18.74 23.82
CA HIS A 414 26.78 -20.14 24.11
C HIS A 414 28.01 -21.04 24.33
N SER A 415 29.16 -20.44 24.66
CA SER A 415 30.39 -21.17 24.98
C SER A 415 30.84 -20.95 26.44
N VAL A 416 30.10 -21.52 27.41
CA VAL A 416 30.63 -21.74 28.78
C VAL A 416 30.20 -23.13 29.29
N PRO A 417 31.10 -23.92 29.91
CA PRO A 417 30.80 -25.27 30.38
C PRO A 417 30.24 -25.30 31.81
N GLY A 418 29.18 -26.08 32.00
CA GLY A 418 28.87 -26.90 33.18
C GLY A 418 28.70 -26.22 34.54
N HIS A 419 27.46 -26.16 35.05
CA HIS A 419 27.18 -26.51 36.44
C HIS A 419 25.72 -26.96 36.63
N SER A 420 25.57 -28.12 37.26
CA SER A 420 24.32 -28.75 37.68
C SER A 420 23.82 -28.19 39.01
N ILE A 421 22.54 -27.83 39.09
CA ILE A 421 21.79 -27.81 40.35
C ILE A 421 20.40 -28.41 40.12
N GLU A 422 20.08 -29.43 40.91
CA GLU A 422 18.76 -30.03 41.05
C GLU A 422 17.79 -29.07 41.76
N ALA A 423 16.55 -28.98 41.28
CA ALA A 423 15.41 -28.63 42.13
C ALA A 423 14.14 -29.32 41.61
N LYS A 424 13.53 -30.11 42.52
CA LYS A 424 12.33 -30.91 42.32
C LYS A 424 11.06 -30.05 42.28
N GLY A 425 10.18 -30.43 41.36
CA GLY A 425 8.74 -30.58 41.65
C GLY A 425 7.85 -29.40 41.30
N LEU A 426 7.24 -29.41 40.11
CA LEU A 426 5.86 -28.97 39.91
C LEU A 426 5.30 -29.56 38.60
N ARG A 427 3.97 -29.73 38.59
CA ARG A 427 3.12 -30.56 37.71
C ARG A 427 3.45 -30.53 36.20
N LYS A 428 3.65 -31.71 35.62
CA LYS A 428 3.77 -31.96 34.17
C LYS A 428 2.42 -31.69 33.46
N GLY A 429 2.25 -30.49 32.95
CA GLY A 429 1.50 -30.30 31.70
C GLY A 429 2.40 -30.78 30.56
N ASN A 430 1.87 -31.59 29.65
CA ASN A 430 2.57 -32.02 28.43
C ASN A 430 2.70 -30.85 27.44
N THR A 431 3.44 -29.80 27.81
CA THR A 431 4.00 -28.87 26.83
C THR A 431 5.13 -29.61 26.15
N THR A 432 4.90 -30.14 24.95
CA THR A 432 5.98 -30.63 24.10
C THR A 432 6.97 -29.47 23.96
N PRO A 433 8.23 -29.63 24.38
CA PRO A 433 9.20 -28.54 24.31
C PRO A 433 9.23 -28.02 22.87
N ILE A 434 9.08 -26.70 22.70
CA ILE A 434 9.17 -26.05 21.40
C ILE A 434 10.57 -26.33 20.88
N ARG A 435 10.67 -27.25 19.92
CA ARG A 435 11.93 -27.60 19.28
C ARG A 435 12.44 -26.36 18.54
N GLU A 436 13.64 -25.93 18.89
CA GLU A 436 14.31 -24.87 18.16
C GLU A 436 14.62 -25.36 16.73
N GLN A 437 14.18 -24.59 15.73
CA GLN A 437 14.40 -24.94 14.33
C GLN A 437 15.86 -24.76 13.94
N SER A 438 16.42 -25.76 13.27
CA SER A 438 17.78 -25.66 12.73
C SER A 438 17.87 -24.55 11.66
N PRO A 439 19.05 -23.95 11.42
CA PRO A 439 19.23 -23.00 10.31
C PRO A 439 18.79 -23.55 8.95
N GLN A 440 19.02 -24.84 8.69
CA GLN A 440 18.61 -25.54 7.49
C GLN A 440 17.09 -25.65 7.39
N GLU A 441 16.41 -25.97 8.50
CA GLU A 441 14.95 -26.02 8.58
C GLU A 441 14.33 -24.64 8.35
N LYS A 442 14.93 -23.57 8.91
CA LYS A 442 14.50 -22.19 8.64
C LYS A 442 14.60 -21.84 7.16
N ARG A 443 15.73 -22.16 6.51
CA ARG A 443 15.91 -21.93 5.06
C ARG A 443 14.93 -22.74 4.21
N PHE A 444 14.71 -24.01 4.55
CA PHE A 444 13.71 -24.84 3.88
C PHE A 444 12.31 -24.24 3.99
N ASN A 445 11.90 -23.84 5.20
CA ASN A 445 10.61 -23.19 5.44
C ASN A 445 10.49 -21.85 4.68
N GLN A 446 11.58 -21.08 4.52
CA GLN A 446 11.60 -19.87 3.69
C GLN A 446 11.30 -20.19 2.22
N HIS A 447 11.90 -21.25 1.66
CA HIS A 447 11.61 -21.68 0.29
C HIS A 447 10.15 -22.14 0.12
N LEU A 448 9.57 -22.81 1.12
CA LEU A 448 8.14 -23.15 1.12
C LEU A 448 7.25 -21.90 1.11
N GLN A 449 7.61 -20.86 1.87
CA GLN A 449 6.90 -19.59 1.83
C GLN A 449 7.01 -18.90 0.46
N LEU A 450 8.19 -18.93 -0.18
CA LEU A 450 8.35 -18.43 -1.55
C LEU A 450 7.46 -19.18 -2.56
N LEU A 451 7.31 -20.49 -2.41
CA LEU A 451 6.41 -21.30 -3.24
C LEU A 451 4.95 -20.85 -3.07
N LEU A 452 4.48 -20.66 -1.84
CA LEU A 452 3.12 -20.15 -1.58
C LEU A 452 2.92 -18.74 -2.14
N ASN A 453 3.87 -17.84 -1.91
CA ASN A 453 3.81 -16.47 -2.42
C ASN A 453 3.71 -16.44 -3.95
N LYS A 454 4.47 -17.31 -4.64
CA LYS A 454 4.36 -17.45 -6.08
C LYS A 454 3.02 -18.06 -6.51
N GLY A 455 2.48 -19.01 -5.73
CA GLY A 455 1.13 -19.56 -5.91
C GLY A 455 0.02 -18.52 -5.80
N VAL A 456 0.15 -17.53 -4.91
CA VAL A 456 -0.82 -16.42 -4.77
C VAL A 456 -0.97 -15.65 -6.09
N ASN A 457 0.08 -15.53 -6.90
CA ASN A 457 -0.02 -14.91 -8.22
C ASN A 457 -0.90 -15.71 -9.19
N LEU A 458 -0.83 -17.05 -9.17
CA LEU A 458 -1.71 -17.92 -9.96
C LEU A 458 -3.17 -17.76 -9.50
N LYS A 459 -3.41 -17.78 -8.19
CA LYS A 459 -4.73 -17.51 -7.61
C LYS A 459 -5.27 -16.15 -8.05
N CYS A 460 -4.46 -15.10 -7.97
CA CYS A 460 -4.85 -13.75 -8.35
C CYS A 460 -5.18 -13.65 -9.85
N ARG A 461 -4.44 -14.35 -10.72
CA ARG A 461 -4.75 -14.44 -12.15
C ARG A 461 -6.05 -15.20 -12.39
N ARG A 462 -6.23 -16.35 -11.73
CA ARG A 462 -7.46 -17.16 -11.80
C ARG A 462 -8.68 -16.32 -11.43
N ASP A 463 -8.60 -15.60 -10.31
CA ASP A 463 -9.67 -14.78 -9.76
C ASP A 463 -9.96 -13.52 -10.60
N ARG A 464 -9.19 -13.24 -11.65
CA ARG A 464 -9.45 -12.16 -12.63
C ARG A 464 -10.15 -12.66 -13.89
N ILE A 465 -10.18 -13.97 -14.11
CA ILE A 465 -10.82 -14.57 -15.29
C ILE A 465 -12.31 -14.75 -15.00
N ASN A 466 -13.15 -14.34 -15.95
CA ASN A 466 -14.57 -14.68 -15.94
C ASN A 466 -14.72 -16.15 -16.40
N PRO A 467 -15.15 -17.08 -15.52
CA PRO A 467 -15.22 -18.50 -15.86
C PRO A 467 -16.21 -18.80 -16.98
N LEU A 468 -17.18 -17.92 -17.24
CA LEU A 468 -18.16 -18.08 -18.32
C LEU A 468 -17.60 -17.75 -19.70
N GLN A 469 -16.56 -16.93 -19.78
CA GLN A 469 -15.99 -16.46 -21.05
C GLN A 469 -14.67 -17.14 -21.39
N GLN A 470 -13.94 -17.62 -20.39
CA GLN A 470 -12.57 -18.12 -20.52
C GLN A 470 -12.38 -19.36 -19.64
N GLN A 471 -13.24 -20.35 -19.86
CA GLN A 471 -13.31 -21.57 -19.05
C GLN A 471 -11.97 -22.33 -19.02
N ASP A 472 -11.31 -22.52 -20.16
CA ASP A 472 -10.04 -23.26 -20.24
C ASP A 472 -8.91 -22.55 -19.48
N ALA A 473 -8.82 -21.22 -19.59
CA ALA A 473 -7.81 -20.44 -18.89
C ALA A 473 -8.07 -20.42 -17.37
N PHE A 474 -9.34 -20.39 -16.96
CA PHE A 474 -9.73 -20.51 -15.56
C PHE A 474 -9.33 -21.88 -14.99
N HIS A 475 -9.67 -22.97 -15.68
CA HIS A 475 -9.31 -24.34 -15.26
C HIS A 475 -7.80 -24.53 -15.20
N ALA A 476 -7.05 -24.11 -16.21
CA ALA A 476 -5.59 -24.20 -16.20
C ALA A 476 -4.95 -23.48 -15.01
N LEU A 477 -5.42 -22.26 -14.67
CA LEU A 477 -4.91 -21.53 -13.51
C LEU A 477 -5.37 -22.13 -12.18
N ASN A 478 -6.56 -22.72 -12.13
CA ASN A 478 -7.07 -23.40 -10.96
C ASN A 478 -6.29 -24.69 -10.67
N ASP A 479 -6.03 -25.49 -11.70
CA ASP A 479 -5.21 -26.70 -11.63
C ASP A 479 -3.78 -26.38 -11.20
N ALA A 480 -3.19 -25.33 -11.78
CA ALA A 480 -1.86 -24.88 -11.39
C ALA A 480 -1.82 -24.40 -9.94
N TYR A 481 -2.82 -23.65 -9.47
CA TYR A 481 -2.89 -23.24 -8.07
C TYR A 481 -3.06 -24.46 -7.15
N GLY A 482 -3.90 -25.43 -7.51
CA GLY A 482 -4.04 -26.71 -6.80
C GLY A 482 -2.72 -27.47 -6.72
N ALA A 483 -1.98 -27.55 -7.82
CA ALA A 483 -0.66 -28.19 -7.88
C ALA A 483 0.35 -27.53 -6.93
N VAL A 484 0.34 -26.19 -6.80
CA VAL A 484 1.18 -25.47 -5.83
C VAL A 484 0.83 -25.84 -4.39
N LEU A 485 -0.46 -25.88 -4.04
CA LEU A 485 -0.89 -26.21 -2.68
C LEU A 485 -0.52 -27.65 -2.32
N ASN A 486 -0.73 -28.58 -3.25
CA ASN A 486 -0.36 -29.98 -3.06
C ASN A 486 1.15 -30.14 -2.91
N LEU A 487 1.94 -29.48 -3.77
CA LEU A 487 3.40 -29.49 -3.67
C LEU A 487 3.87 -28.92 -2.33
N HIS A 488 3.35 -27.76 -1.92
CA HIS A 488 3.72 -27.15 -0.64
C HIS A 488 3.41 -28.08 0.54
N HIS A 489 2.19 -28.65 0.58
CA HIS A 489 1.79 -29.60 1.61
C HIS A 489 2.72 -30.81 1.65
N ALA A 490 2.96 -31.46 0.51
CA ALA A 490 3.81 -32.63 0.42
C ALA A 490 5.24 -32.32 0.86
N LEU A 491 5.86 -31.25 0.35
CA LEU A 491 7.20 -30.85 0.77
C LEU A 491 7.26 -30.52 2.27
N LYS A 492 6.23 -29.87 2.83
CA LYS A 492 6.17 -29.58 4.26
C LYS A 492 6.11 -30.86 5.10
N THR A 493 5.28 -31.82 4.72
CA THR A 493 5.19 -33.13 5.39
C THR A 493 6.53 -33.86 5.37
N GLU A 494 7.16 -33.97 4.19
CA GLU A 494 8.47 -34.62 4.04
C GLU A 494 9.56 -33.89 4.86
N GLY A 495 9.52 -32.56 4.87
CA GLY A 495 10.42 -31.73 5.65
C GLY A 495 10.25 -31.97 7.16
N ASP A 496 9.01 -31.98 7.65
CA ASP A 496 8.73 -32.22 9.07
C ASP A 496 9.19 -33.60 9.51
N GLU A 497 8.98 -34.63 8.68
CA GLU A 497 9.50 -35.98 8.94
C GLU A 497 11.04 -36.00 8.98
N TYR A 498 11.70 -35.44 7.96
CA TYR A 498 13.15 -35.38 7.89
C TYR A 498 13.76 -34.61 9.07
N PHE A 499 13.27 -33.40 9.31
CA PHE A 499 13.81 -32.56 10.36
C PHE A 499 13.54 -33.21 11.72
N SER A 500 12.44 -33.95 11.93
CA SER A 500 12.19 -34.67 13.20
C SER A 500 13.37 -35.56 13.63
N HIS A 501 13.99 -36.29 12.68
CA HIS A 501 15.10 -37.23 12.92
C HIS A 501 16.12 -37.16 11.76
N PRO A 502 17.01 -36.15 11.74
CA PRO A 502 17.88 -35.92 10.60
C PRO A 502 19.06 -36.91 10.59
N THR A 503 19.03 -37.87 9.66
CA THR A 503 20.11 -38.82 9.36
C THR A 503 20.40 -38.83 7.85
N ILE A 504 21.45 -39.55 7.43
CA ILE A 504 21.77 -39.70 6.00
C ILE A 504 20.66 -40.48 5.30
N GLU A 505 20.13 -41.52 5.94
CA GLU A 505 19.04 -42.35 5.42
C GLU A 505 17.74 -41.54 5.30
N THR A 506 17.36 -40.78 6.34
CA THR A 506 16.15 -39.95 6.28
C THR A 506 16.30 -38.81 5.28
N TYR A 507 17.51 -38.26 5.09
CA TYR A 507 17.78 -37.29 4.02
C TYR A 507 17.59 -37.91 2.62
N ARG A 508 18.10 -39.13 2.38
CA ARG A 508 17.93 -39.80 1.08
C ARG A 508 16.45 -40.01 0.76
N THR A 509 15.66 -40.42 1.75
CA THR A 509 14.21 -40.56 1.62
C THR A 509 13.54 -39.22 1.35
N PHE A 510 13.85 -38.20 2.16
CA PHE A 510 13.35 -36.83 2.00
C PHE A 510 13.62 -36.27 0.60
N LYS A 511 14.88 -36.30 0.15
CA LYS A 511 15.26 -35.82 -1.18
C LYS A 511 14.49 -36.56 -2.27
N LYS A 512 14.50 -37.90 -2.24
CA LYS A 512 13.80 -38.73 -3.22
C LYS A 512 12.31 -38.39 -3.29
N ASN A 513 11.67 -38.20 -2.14
CA ASN A 513 10.25 -37.86 -2.08
C ASN A 513 10.00 -36.43 -2.58
N CYS A 514 10.80 -35.45 -2.16
CA CYS A 514 10.70 -34.09 -2.67
C CYS A 514 10.89 -34.01 -4.19
N ASP A 515 11.90 -34.69 -4.74
CA ASP A 515 12.17 -34.74 -6.18
C ASP A 515 10.97 -35.29 -6.93
N ARG A 516 10.40 -36.40 -6.45
CA ARG A 516 9.18 -36.99 -7.03
C ARG A 516 8.01 -35.99 -7.01
N GLN A 517 7.76 -35.34 -5.88
CA GLN A 517 6.66 -34.37 -5.76
C GLN A 517 6.85 -33.16 -6.69
N ILE A 518 8.09 -32.68 -6.84
CA ILE A 518 8.42 -31.58 -7.75
C ILE A 518 8.23 -32.02 -9.21
N ILE A 519 8.69 -33.22 -9.59
CA ILE A 519 8.49 -33.77 -10.94
C ILE A 519 6.99 -33.89 -11.26
N ASP A 520 6.18 -34.33 -10.32
CA ASP A 520 4.74 -34.43 -10.52
C ASP A 520 4.09 -33.05 -10.66
N ALA A 521 4.46 -32.08 -9.83
CA ALA A 521 3.95 -30.71 -9.94
C ALA A 521 4.36 -30.03 -11.25
N ARG A 522 5.56 -30.31 -11.77
CA ARG A 522 6.06 -29.78 -13.05
C ARG A 522 5.14 -30.09 -14.23
N LYS A 523 4.49 -31.26 -14.25
CA LYS A 523 3.52 -31.66 -15.30
C LYS A 523 2.41 -30.63 -15.51
N ILE A 524 2.06 -29.88 -14.46
CA ILE A 524 1.06 -28.81 -14.49
C ILE A 524 1.73 -27.44 -14.54
N LEU A 525 2.71 -27.18 -13.66
CA LEU A 525 3.27 -25.85 -13.44
C LEU A 525 4.16 -25.35 -14.58
N ASP A 526 4.85 -26.23 -15.31
CA ASP A 526 5.73 -25.83 -16.43
C ASP A 526 4.96 -25.17 -17.58
N LYS A 527 3.63 -25.35 -17.64
CA LYS A 527 2.76 -24.66 -18.59
C LYS A 527 2.59 -23.16 -18.32
N HIS A 528 3.08 -22.67 -17.18
CA HIS A 528 2.95 -21.27 -16.76
C HIS A 528 4.32 -20.57 -16.75
N ARG A 529 4.41 -19.42 -17.42
CA ARG A 529 5.65 -18.62 -17.54
C ARG A 529 6.36 -18.42 -16.19
N GLY A 530 7.65 -18.74 -16.15
CA GLY A 530 8.54 -18.51 -15.01
C GLY A 530 8.41 -19.52 -13.85
N TRP A 531 7.66 -20.60 -14.02
CA TRP A 531 7.55 -21.67 -13.01
C TRP A 531 8.68 -22.70 -13.09
N SER A 532 9.15 -23.05 -14.29
CA SER A 532 10.25 -24.00 -14.45
C SER A 532 11.52 -23.52 -13.75
N GLU A 533 11.92 -22.26 -13.98
CA GLU A 533 13.08 -21.65 -13.30
C GLU A 533 12.93 -21.65 -11.78
N PHE A 534 11.71 -21.39 -11.29
CA PHE A 534 11.44 -21.38 -9.86
C PHE A 534 11.56 -22.77 -9.24
N LEU A 535 11.01 -23.79 -9.90
CA LEU A 535 11.05 -25.17 -9.41
C LEU A 535 12.49 -25.71 -9.41
N ILE A 536 13.31 -25.33 -10.40
CA ILE A 536 14.74 -25.66 -10.41
C ILE A 536 15.45 -25.04 -9.19
N ASN A 537 15.20 -23.76 -8.91
CA ASN A 537 15.78 -23.10 -7.73
C ASN A 537 15.31 -23.74 -6.42
N LEU A 538 14.06 -24.23 -6.37
CA LEU A 538 13.53 -24.95 -5.22
C LEU A 538 14.26 -26.30 -5.01
N VAL A 539 14.51 -27.05 -6.08
CA VAL A 539 15.31 -28.30 -6.04
C VAL A 539 16.72 -28.02 -5.52
N ILE A 540 17.39 -26.98 -6.03
CA ILE A 540 18.71 -26.56 -5.55
C ILE A 540 18.68 -26.25 -4.04
N GLY A 541 17.63 -25.55 -3.58
CA GLY A 541 17.40 -25.29 -2.16
C GLY A 541 17.31 -26.58 -1.33
N ILE A 542 16.55 -27.58 -1.80
CA ILE A 542 16.40 -28.88 -1.12
C ILE A 542 17.72 -29.67 -1.09
N ILE A 543 18.50 -29.64 -2.16
CA ILE A 543 19.83 -30.27 -2.19
C ILE A 543 20.76 -29.62 -1.16
N SER A 544 20.74 -28.29 -1.07
CA SER A 544 21.58 -27.53 -0.14
C SER A 544 21.30 -27.84 1.34
N VAL A 545 20.06 -28.26 1.67
CA VAL A 545 19.69 -28.72 3.03
C VAL A 545 20.51 -29.96 3.43
N GLY A 546 20.73 -30.90 2.51
CA GLY A 546 21.48 -32.13 2.79
C GLY A 546 22.98 -31.95 2.92
N LEU A 547 23.55 -31.04 2.14
CA LEU A 547 24.98 -30.71 2.21
C LEU A 547 25.37 -30.13 3.57
N GLY A 548 24.44 -29.47 4.26
CA GLY A 548 24.64 -28.97 5.63
C GLY A 548 24.90 -30.07 6.68
N LEU A 549 24.49 -31.32 6.43
CA LEU A 549 24.81 -32.46 7.31
C LEU A 549 26.22 -33.00 7.07
N ILE A 550 26.70 -32.98 5.82
CA ILE A 550 28.03 -33.52 5.46
C ILE A 550 29.15 -32.66 6.08
N VAL A 551 28.95 -31.35 6.17
CA VAL A 551 29.90 -30.41 6.80
C VAL A 551 30.01 -30.59 8.32
N LYS A 552 29.02 -31.23 8.98
CA LYS A 552 29.12 -31.61 10.40
C LYS A 552 29.80 -32.98 10.63
N GLY A 553 30.05 -33.75 9.57
CA GLY A 553 30.73 -35.06 9.62
C GLY A 553 32.12 -35.10 8.96
N GLY A 554 32.50 -34.09 8.18
CA GLY A 554 33.80 -33.97 7.52
C GLY A 554 34.33 -32.54 7.63
N ILE A 555 35.62 -32.44 7.95
CA ILE A 555 36.37 -31.24 8.35
C ILE A 555 36.04 -29.98 7.53
N ASN A 556 35.92 -28.88 8.27
CA ASN A 556 36.12 -27.47 7.89
C ASN A 556 37.09 -27.27 6.70
N LEU A 557 36.61 -27.15 5.45
CA LEU A 557 37.36 -26.50 4.38
C LEU A 557 36.49 -26.15 3.15
N ALA A 558 36.56 -24.87 2.76
CA ALA A 558 36.37 -24.33 1.41
C ALA A 558 35.02 -24.52 0.68
N LEU A 559 34.19 -23.46 0.67
CA LEU A 559 33.86 -22.72 -0.55
C LEU A 559 32.91 -21.56 -0.23
N ASN A 560 33.46 -20.34 -0.29
CA ASN A 560 32.77 -19.09 -0.03
C ASN A 560 32.44 -18.38 -1.35
N HIS A 561 31.54 -18.98 -2.15
CA HIS A 561 30.98 -18.34 -3.33
C HIS A 561 29.46 -18.53 -3.35
N SER A 562 28.74 -17.42 -3.49
CA SER A 562 27.30 -17.36 -3.73
C SER A 562 26.96 -18.12 -5.01
N PHE A 563 26.28 -19.26 -4.87
CA PHE A 563 25.87 -20.13 -5.98
C PHE A 563 24.69 -19.59 -6.79
N PHE A 564 24.21 -18.36 -6.53
CA PHE A 564 22.96 -17.87 -7.08
C PHE A 564 23.16 -16.70 -8.05
N TYR A 565 23.65 -17.04 -9.25
CA TYR A 565 23.42 -16.24 -10.46
C TYR A 565 23.39 -17.16 -11.69
N VAL A 566 22.22 -17.65 -12.06
CA VAL A 566 22.00 -18.20 -13.40
C VAL A 566 20.67 -17.69 -13.94
N HIS A 567 20.73 -16.64 -14.75
CA HIS A 567 19.74 -16.39 -15.79
C HIS A 567 20.44 -16.44 -17.15
N SER A 568 20.14 -17.51 -17.90
CA SER A 568 19.79 -17.53 -19.32
C SER A 568 19.88 -18.97 -19.80
N THR A 569 18.74 -19.48 -20.27
CA THR A 569 18.56 -20.59 -21.23
C THR A 569 19.74 -21.56 -21.39
N ASP A 570 19.82 -22.56 -20.50
CA ASP A 570 20.31 -23.94 -20.77
C ASP A 570 20.04 -24.83 -19.52
N SER A 571 18.88 -24.64 -18.88
CA SER A 571 18.65 -25.03 -17.48
C SER A 571 18.49 -26.54 -17.26
N SER A 572 18.18 -27.32 -18.30
CA SER A 572 18.14 -28.79 -18.21
C SER A 572 19.56 -29.39 -18.23
N LYS A 573 20.45 -28.92 -19.12
CA LYS A 573 21.85 -29.39 -19.17
C LYS A 573 22.62 -29.09 -17.89
N LYS A 574 22.37 -27.93 -17.28
CA LYS A 574 23.00 -27.56 -16.00
C LYS A 574 22.53 -28.41 -14.82
N LEU A 575 21.29 -28.94 -14.89
CA LEU A 575 20.79 -29.89 -13.89
C LEU A 575 21.45 -31.25 -14.06
N ASP A 576 21.59 -31.73 -15.29
CA ASP A 576 22.31 -32.97 -15.60
C ASP A 576 23.80 -32.87 -15.20
N GLU A 577 24.44 -31.71 -15.40
CA GLU A 577 25.82 -31.44 -14.99
C GLU A 577 25.97 -31.39 -13.46
N ILE A 578 25.03 -30.78 -12.75
CA ILE A 578 25.03 -30.73 -11.28
C ILE A 578 24.74 -32.12 -10.70
N GLU A 579 23.81 -32.88 -11.28
CA GLU A 579 23.50 -34.25 -10.88
C GLU A 579 24.70 -35.18 -11.12
N ALA A 580 25.39 -35.04 -12.25
CA ALA A 580 26.63 -35.76 -12.55
C ALA A 580 27.80 -35.40 -11.61
N LEU A 581 27.90 -34.13 -11.18
CA LEU A 581 28.89 -33.69 -10.19
C LEU A 581 28.58 -34.22 -8.79
N ILE A 582 27.30 -34.33 -8.42
CA ILE A 582 26.85 -34.91 -7.15
C ILE A 582 27.07 -36.42 -7.15
N ASP A 583 26.79 -37.11 -8.24
CA ASP A 583 27.06 -38.55 -8.37
C ASP A 583 28.55 -38.88 -8.31
N LYS A 584 29.41 -38.00 -8.84
CA LYS A 584 30.88 -38.11 -8.68
C LYS A 584 31.40 -37.78 -7.28
N ALA A 585 30.62 -37.09 -6.47
CA ALA A 585 30.98 -36.70 -5.10
C ALA A 585 30.42 -37.67 -4.03
N LYS A 586 29.79 -38.78 -4.45
CA LYS A 586 29.47 -39.91 -3.55
C LYS A 586 30.79 -40.54 -3.07
N PRO A 587 30.92 -40.86 -1.76
CA PRO A 587 32.08 -41.59 -1.26
C PRO A 587 32.18 -43.01 -1.85
#